data_AF-A0A6I0EB35-F1
#
_entry.id   AF-A0A6I0EB35-F1
#
_cell.length_a   1.000
_cell.length_b   1.000
_cell.length_c   1.000
_cell.angle_alpha   90.00
_cell.angle_beta   90.00
_cell.angle_gamma   90.00
#
_symmetry.space_group_name_H-M   'P 1'
#
loop_
_entity.id
_entity.type
_entity.pdbx_description
1 polymer ?
#
loop_
_entity_poly.entity_id
_entity_poly.type
_entity_poly.pdbx_seq_one_letter_code
_entity_poly.pdbx_strand_id
1 'polypeptide(L)'
;MSKTTLTDGSPVTPDHREINPATGQQKGYVVLSAEERAKGFVRPVRRTYVHSKCGVATTMGQAIAETYARQPDFYSGTFCVGCRPHFPVGEDGEFVWDDGSKVGT
;
A
#
# COMPACT_ATOMS: atom_id res chain seq x y z
N MET A 1 3.09 -18.91 12.13
CA MET A 1 2.79 -18.23 10.84
C MET A 1 3.69 -17.01 10.74
N SER A 2 4.16 -16.65 9.54
CA SER A 2 4.87 -15.36 9.34
C SER A 2 3.91 -14.20 9.62
N LYS A 3 4.42 -13.09 10.17
CA LYS A 3 3.62 -11.86 10.37
C LYS A 3 3.27 -11.17 9.06
N THR A 4 3.99 -11.49 7.99
CA THR A 4 3.81 -10.89 6.66
C THR A 4 3.70 -11.96 5.58
N THR A 5 2.90 -11.67 4.55
CA THR A 5 2.72 -12.48 3.34
C THR A 5 2.69 -11.56 2.12
N LEU A 6 2.67 -12.11 0.91
CA LEU A 6 2.27 -11.33 -0.26
C LEU A 6 0.75 -11.15 -0.28
N THR A 7 0.26 -10.27 -1.15
CA THR A 7 -1.18 -9.96 -1.31
C THR A 7 -2.05 -11.17 -1.66
N ASP A 8 -1.47 -12.23 -2.23
CA ASP A 8 -2.15 -13.50 -2.54
C ASP A 8 -2.10 -14.52 -1.38
N GLY A 9 -1.47 -14.17 -0.25
CA GLY A 9 -1.30 -15.03 0.91
C GLY A 9 -0.07 -15.95 0.87
N SER A 10 0.68 -15.96 -0.23
CA SER A 10 1.93 -16.72 -0.33
C SER A 10 3.05 -16.12 0.54
N PRO A 11 4.09 -16.89 0.89
CA PRO A 11 5.26 -16.36 1.58
C PRO A 11 5.95 -15.23 0.78
N VAL A 12 6.55 -14.27 1.49
CA VAL A 12 7.32 -13.19 0.84
C VAL A 12 8.55 -13.79 0.13
N THR A 13 8.71 -13.48 -1.15
CA THR A 13 9.83 -13.93 -1.98
C THR A 13 10.80 -12.79 -2.30
N PRO A 14 12.09 -13.06 -2.55
CA PRO A 14 13.08 -12.01 -2.83
C PRO A 14 12.75 -11.15 -4.07
N ASP A 15 12.14 -11.76 -5.08
CA ASP A 15 11.78 -11.18 -6.37
C ASP A 15 10.46 -10.38 -6.35
N HIS A 16 9.76 -10.30 -5.22
CA HIS A 16 8.48 -9.58 -5.13
C HIS A 16 8.55 -8.12 -5.61
N ARG A 17 9.72 -7.47 -5.52
CA ARG A 17 9.98 -6.09 -5.96
C ARG A 17 10.29 -5.94 -7.45
N GLU A 18 10.45 -7.04 -8.18
CA GLU A 18 10.63 -6.96 -9.63
C GLU A 18 9.47 -6.21 -10.28
N ILE A 19 9.79 -5.26 -11.15
CA ILE A 19 8.79 -4.39 -11.78
C ILE A 19 8.33 -5.01 -13.08
N ASN A 20 7.03 -5.19 -13.24
CA ASN A 20 6.43 -5.57 -14.50
C ASN A 20 6.51 -4.39 -15.49
N PRO A 21 7.28 -4.49 -16.59
CA PRO A 21 7.51 -3.35 -17.49
C PRO A 21 6.25 -2.88 -18.23
N ALA A 22 5.22 -3.73 -18.35
CA ALA A 22 3.96 -3.35 -18.99
C ALA A 22 3.06 -2.50 -18.07
N THR A 23 3.19 -2.65 -16.75
CA THR A 23 2.28 -2.02 -15.78
C THR A 23 2.96 -1.06 -14.81
N GLY A 24 4.26 -1.18 -14.59
CA GLY A 24 5.02 -0.45 -13.57
C GLY A 24 4.83 -1.00 -12.14
N GLN A 25 4.01 -2.03 -11.95
CA GLN A 25 3.74 -2.61 -10.63
C GLN A 25 4.81 -3.63 -10.24
N GLN A 26 5.00 -3.80 -8.92
CA GLN A 26 5.80 -4.88 -8.35
C GLN A 26 5.13 -6.24 -8.58
N LYS A 27 5.92 -7.31 -8.68
CA LYS A 27 5.46 -8.70 -8.82
C LYS A 27 4.52 -9.11 -7.69
N GLY A 28 4.79 -8.66 -6.46
CA GLY A 28 3.92 -8.89 -5.31
C GLY A 28 4.16 -7.85 -4.22
N TYR A 29 3.08 -7.45 -3.54
CA TYR A 29 3.16 -6.50 -2.44
C TYR A 29 3.13 -7.23 -1.10
N VAL A 30 4.07 -6.89 -0.21
CA VAL A 30 4.06 -7.40 1.16
C VAL A 30 2.89 -6.78 1.91
N VAL A 31 2.14 -7.59 2.65
CA VAL A 31 1.05 -7.17 3.55
C VAL A 31 1.22 -7.85 4.90
N LEU A 32 0.54 -7.33 5.91
CA LEU A 32 0.34 -8.08 7.15
C LEU A 32 -0.48 -9.34 6.87
N SER A 33 -0.14 -10.44 7.54
CA SER A 33 -0.88 -11.69 7.43
C SER A 33 -2.35 -11.48 7.81
N ALA A 34 -3.23 -12.39 7.35
CA ALA A 34 -4.65 -12.31 7.72
C ALA A 34 -4.86 -12.31 9.24
N GLU A 35 -4.06 -13.09 9.98
CA GLU A 35 -4.07 -13.12 11.45
C GLU A 35 -3.70 -11.77 12.07
N GLU A 36 -2.68 -11.07 11.53
CA GLU A 36 -2.31 -9.74 12.02
C GLU A 36 -3.37 -8.69 11.70
N ARG A 37 -3.99 -8.73 10.51
CA ARG A 37 -5.09 -7.83 10.13
C ARG A 37 -6.36 -8.07 10.96
N ALA A 38 -6.62 -9.31 11.37
CA ALA A 38 -7.78 -9.67 12.19
C ALA A 38 -7.72 -9.14 13.64
N LYS A 39 -6.56 -8.66 14.11
CA LYS A 39 -6.41 -8.08 15.46
C LYS A 39 -7.04 -6.70 15.62
N GLY A 40 -7.71 -6.16 14.59
CA GLY A 40 -8.38 -4.86 14.58
C GLY A 40 -7.55 -3.75 13.93
N PHE A 41 -8.19 -2.61 13.62
CA PHE A 41 -7.56 -1.49 12.91
C PHE A 41 -7.45 -0.24 13.78
N VAL A 42 -6.36 0.51 13.63
CA VAL A 42 -6.11 1.78 14.35
C VAL A 42 -6.54 3.00 13.52
N ARG A 43 -6.76 2.82 12.21
CA ARG A 43 -7.35 3.79 11.29
C ARG A 43 -8.52 3.15 10.51
N PRO A 44 -9.44 3.94 9.93
CA PRO A 44 -10.40 3.42 8.97
C PRO A 44 -9.72 2.75 7.77
N VAL A 45 -10.33 1.69 7.23
CA VAL A 45 -9.88 1.07 6.00
C VAL A 45 -10.21 1.99 4.82
N ARG A 46 -9.17 2.63 4.27
CA ARG A 46 -9.26 3.48 3.08
C ARG A 46 -8.60 2.79 1.90
N ARG A 47 -9.32 2.69 0.79
CA ARG A 47 -8.84 1.99 -0.41
C ARG A 47 -8.34 2.93 -1.50
N THR A 48 -8.72 4.19 -1.45
CA THR A 48 -8.39 5.17 -2.50
C THR A 48 -7.58 6.31 -1.89
N TYR A 49 -6.49 6.67 -2.55
CA TYR A 49 -5.69 7.85 -2.26
C TYR A 49 -5.42 8.63 -3.55
N VAL A 50 -5.07 9.89 -3.41
CA VAL A 50 -4.76 10.79 -4.54
C VAL A 50 -3.28 11.11 -4.54
N HIS A 51 -2.63 11.01 -5.70
CA HIS A 51 -1.28 11.50 -5.88
C HIS A 51 -1.30 13.02 -6.04
N SER A 52 -0.74 13.75 -5.07
CA SER A 52 -0.84 15.21 -5.03
C SER A 52 -0.16 15.88 -6.24
N LYS A 53 0.82 15.23 -6.87
CA LYS A 53 1.54 15.80 -8.02
C LYS A 53 0.80 15.66 -9.35
N CYS A 54 0.19 14.51 -9.63
CA CYS A 54 -0.52 14.29 -10.90
C CYS A 54 -2.06 14.37 -10.78
N GLY A 55 -2.61 14.41 -9.57
CA GLY A 55 -4.05 14.49 -9.30
C GLY A 55 -4.81 13.16 -9.49
N VAL A 56 -4.15 12.08 -9.87
CA VAL A 56 -4.80 10.79 -10.15
C VAL A 56 -5.11 10.05 -8.85
N ALA A 57 -6.35 9.58 -8.73
CA ALA A 57 -6.78 8.67 -7.68
C ALA A 57 -6.36 7.23 -8.01
N THR A 58 -5.74 6.55 -7.05
CA THR A 58 -5.41 5.12 -7.12
C THR A 58 -6.22 4.35 -6.10
N THR A 59 -6.93 3.32 -6.54
CA THR A 59 -7.64 2.38 -5.65
C THR A 59 -6.84 1.10 -5.49
N MET A 60 -6.41 0.81 -4.26
CA MET A 60 -5.62 -0.37 -3.93
C MET A 60 -6.48 -1.60 -3.54
N GLY A 61 -5.81 -2.75 -3.50
CA GLY A 61 -6.40 -4.01 -3.03
C GLY A 61 -6.67 -4.01 -1.52
N GLN A 62 -7.68 -4.79 -1.10
CA GLN A 62 -8.17 -4.84 0.29
C GLN A 62 -7.06 -5.13 1.31
N ALA A 63 -6.20 -6.12 1.05
CA ALA A 63 -5.15 -6.51 2.00
C ALA A 63 -4.12 -5.40 2.26
N ILE A 64 -3.82 -4.57 1.25
CA ILE A 64 -2.92 -3.42 1.38
C ILE A 64 -3.61 -2.32 2.21
N ALA A 65 -4.88 -2.02 1.90
CA ALA A 65 -5.67 -1.03 2.63
C ALA A 65 -5.80 -1.38 4.11
N GLU A 66 -6.08 -2.64 4.42
CA GLU A 66 -6.15 -3.14 5.80
C GLU A 66 -4.78 -3.14 6.49
N THR A 67 -3.69 -3.34 5.74
CA THR A 67 -2.34 -3.22 6.29
C THR A 67 -2.06 -1.79 6.75
N TYR A 68 -2.37 -0.78 5.93
CA TYR A 68 -2.31 0.63 6.36
C TYR A 68 -3.22 0.91 7.55
N ALA A 69 -4.45 0.36 7.55
CA ALA A 69 -5.41 0.58 8.61
C ALA A 69 -4.94 -0.02 9.96
N ARG A 70 -4.20 -1.14 9.91
CA ARG A 70 -3.61 -1.81 11.07
C ARG A 70 -2.31 -1.15 11.53
N GLN A 71 -1.44 -0.82 10.58
CA GLN A 71 -0.10 -0.28 10.81
C GLN A 71 0.18 0.82 9.76
N PRO A 72 -0.14 2.08 10.06
CA PRO A 72 -0.08 3.17 9.08
C PRO A 72 1.31 3.42 8.50
N ASP A 73 2.37 3.17 9.26
CA ASP A 73 3.77 3.38 8.88
C ASP A 73 4.42 2.17 8.18
N PHE A 74 3.64 1.12 7.85
CA PHE A 74 4.16 -0.15 7.34
C PHE A 74 4.93 -0.01 6.00
N TYR A 75 4.51 0.92 5.15
CA TYR A 75 5.11 1.14 3.84
C TYR A 75 5.87 2.46 3.79
N SER A 76 6.96 2.49 3.03
CA SER A 76 7.69 3.72 2.70
C SER A 76 7.30 4.31 1.34
N GLY A 77 6.49 3.60 0.54
CA GLY A 77 5.96 4.12 -0.71
C GLY A 77 4.73 3.38 -1.21
N THR A 78 4.00 4.00 -2.14
CA THR A 78 2.84 3.40 -2.80
C THR A 78 2.77 3.76 -4.29
N PHE A 79 1.97 3.00 -5.05
CA PHE A 79 1.94 3.06 -6.51
C PHE A 79 0.95 4.12 -7.01
N CYS A 80 1.31 4.89 -8.04
CA CYS A 80 0.37 5.76 -8.74
C CYS A 80 -0.05 5.14 -10.08
N VAL A 81 -1.34 4.84 -10.28
CA VAL A 81 -1.84 4.27 -11.56
C VAL A 81 -1.73 5.22 -12.75
N GLY A 82 -1.73 6.54 -12.50
CA GLY A 82 -1.53 7.56 -13.54
C GLY A 82 -0.09 7.59 -14.06
N CYS A 83 0.87 7.88 -13.18
CA CYS A 83 2.28 7.92 -13.52
C CYS A 83 2.87 6.54 -13.86
N ARG A 84 2.35 5.46 -13.25
CA ARG A 84 2.90 4.08 -13.27
C ARG A 84 4.24 3.82 -12.55
N PRO A 85 4.60 4.54 -11.47
CA PRO A 85 5.63 4.07 -10.55
C PRO A 85 5.22 4.24 -9.08
N HIS A 86 6.12 3.85 -8.17
CA HIS A 86 5.99 4.05 -6.73
C HIS A 86 6.62 5.37 -6.28
N PHE A 87 5.96 6.07 -5.36
CA PHE A 87 6.46 7.31 -4.76
C PHE A 87 6.38 7.24 -3.23
N PRO A 88 7.12 8.11 -2.51
CA PRO A 88 7.13 8.11 -1.05
C PRO A 88 5.76 8.36 -0.42
N VAL A 89 5.52 7.71 0.72
CA VAL A 89 4.42 8.00 1.67
C VAL A 89 5.02 8.46 3.01
N GLY A 90 4.18 8.84 3.97
CA GLY A 90 4.57 9.43 5.25
C GLY A 90 4.27 10.92 5.32
N GLU A 91 4.78 11.59 6.36
CA GLU A 91 4.54 13.04 6.60
C GLU A 91 4.95 13.90 5.39
N ASP A 92 6.10 13.60 4.80
CA ASP A 92 6.63 14.25 3.58
C ASP A 92 6.21 13.53 2.28
N GLY A 93 5.30 12.55 2.38
CA GLY A 93 4.84 11.74 1.27
C GLY A 93 4.01 12.49 0.23
N GLU A 94 3.88 11.90 -0.95
CA GLU A 94 3.23 12.55 -2.09
C GLU A 94 1.72 12.30 -2.18
N PHE A 95 1.16 11.48 -1.28
CA PHE A 95 -0.22 11.00 -1.37
C PHE A 95 -1.07 11.45 -0.18
N VAL A 96 -2.34 11.69 -0.47
CA VAL A 96 -3.35 12.06 0.52
C VAL A 96 -4.57 11.15 0.45
N TRP A 97 -5.19 10.92 1.60
CA TRP A 97 -6.51 10.33 1.71
C TRP A 97 -7.61 11.33 1.31
N ASP A 98 -8.85 10.85 1.27
CA ASP A 98 -10.05 11.63 0.95
C ASP A 98 -10.32 12.79 1.93
N ASP A 99 -9.91 12.65 3.19
CA ASP A 99 -9.95 13.70 4.20
C ASP A 99 -8.74 14.67 4.16
N GLY A 100 -7.84 14.49 3.19
CA GLY A 100 -6.64 15.32 3.01
C GLY A 100 -5.46 14.95 3.90
N SER A 101 -5.60 13.97 4.81
CA SER A 101 -4.49 13.50 5.63
C SER A 101 -3.47 12.69 4.81
N LYS A 102 -2.22 12.62 5.26
CA LYS A 102 -1.15 11.92 4.55
C LYS A 102 -1.34 10.40 4.59
N VAL A 103 -1.09 9.75 3.45
CA VAL A 103 -0.92 8.30 3.42
C VAL A 103 0.37 7.97 4.15
N GLY A 104 0.37 6.97 5.03
CA GLY A 104 1.58 6.55 5.74
C GLY A 104 1.80 7.14 7.15
N THR A 105 0.77 7.73 7.78
CA THR A 105 0.82 8.42 9.10
C THR A 105 -0.34 8.04 10.05
#